data_AF-A0A2S3QUB6-F1
#
_entry.id   AF-A0A2S3QUB6-F1
#
_cell.length_a   1.000
_cell.length_b   1.000
_cell.length_c   1.000
_cell.angle_alpha   90.00
_cell.angle_beta   90.00
_cell.angle_gamma   90.00
#
_symmetry.space_group_name_H-M   'P 1'
#
loop_
_entity.id
_entity.type
_entity.pdbx_description
1 polymer ?
#
loop_
_entity_poly.entity_id
_entity_poly.type
_entity_poly.pdbx_seq_one_letter_code
_entity_poly.pdbx_strand_id
1 'polypeptide(L)'
;MASTVKSKVIGYGSSKVKGKTREYTFLEFEDGTKLKNVITTTYIADHIYVGEEIEISYMNVKKFQFIIGARSRRGELMLASDDSMIITAVAFYCIRDSFLISTFVGYWIGKLSLIQYENIQIAIRHFAYFAIAVCSIYLYKFIKFTKDYKSGVAALEESSKQVQAA
;
A
#
# COMPACT_ATOMS: atom_id res chain seq x y z
N MET A 1 -4.34 -6.94 1.19
CA MET A 1 -3.82 -8.17 1.79
C MET A 1 -2.31 -8.10 1.76
N ALA A 2 -1.67 -8.20 2.93
CA ALA A 2 -0.22 -8.30 3.03
C ALA A 2 0.24 -9.65 2.49
N SER A 3 1.35 -9.64 1.76
CA SER A 3 1.99 -10.84 1.21
C SER A 3 3.36 -10.97 1.85
N THR A 4 3.82 -12.21 2.04
CA THR A 4 5.11 -12.50 2.64
C THR A 4 5.94 -13.32 1.68
N VAL A 5 7.21 -12.97 1.55
CA VAL A 5 8.24 -13.73 0.84
C VAL A 5 9.30 -14.11 1.86
N LYS A 6 9.64 -15.39 1.95
CA LYS A 6 10.74 -15.89 2.76
C LYS A 6 11.73 -16.56 1.83
N SER A 7 12.77 -15.83 1.46
CA SER A 7 13.73 -16.31 0.48
C SER A 7 15.02 -15.51 0.54
N LYS A 8 16.04 -16.02 -0.13
CA LYS A 8 17.34 -15.37 -0.26
C LYS A 8 17.28 -14.28 -1.31
N VAL A 9 17.76 -13.08 -0.98
CA VAL A 9 17.83 -11.97 -1.93
C VAL A 9 18.98 -12.23 -2.90
N ILE A 10 18.68 -12.27 -4.20
CA ILE A 10 19.69 -12.51 -5.26
C ILE A 10 20.05 -11.26 -6.04
N GLY A 11 19.24 -10.19 -5.94
CA GLY A 11 19.57 -8.92 -6.56
C GLY A 11 18.57 -7.82 -6.24
N TYR A 12 19.01 -6.57 -6.39
CA TYR A 12 18.14 -5.41 -6.34
C TYR A 12 18.54 -4.39 -7.41
N GLY A 13 17.55 -3.69 -7.93
CA GLY A 13 17.74 -2.62 -8.92
C GLY A 13 18.23 -1.33 -8.28
N SER A 14 18.42 -0.30 -9.13
CA SER A 14 18.86 1.02 -8.68
C SER A 14 18.04 1.53 -7.49
N SER A 15 18.75 2.09 -6.51
CA SER A 15 18.23 2.55 -5.23
C SER A 15 18.31 4.06 -5.13
N LYS A 16 17.20 4.71 -4.79
CA LYS A 16 17.16 6.16 -4.49
C LYS A 16 16.76 6.36 -3.04
N VAL A 17 17.56 7.10 -2.30
CA VAL A 17 17.25 7.52 -0.92
C VAL A 17 16.44 8.81 -0.97
N LYS A 18 15.30 8.85 -0.26
CA LYS A 18 14.46 10.04 -0.08
C LYS A 18 14.12 10.18 1.40
N GLY A 19 14.87 11.01 2.12
CA GLY A 19 14.70 11.17 3.56
C GLY A 19 14.89 9.84 4.30
N LYS A 20 13.87 9.38 5.02
CA LYS A 20 13.87 8.12 5.78
C LYS A 20 13.49 6.87 4.96
N THR A 21 13.47 6.98 3.64
CA THR A 21 13.01 5.92 2.75
C THR A 21 14.00 5.60 1.65
N ARG A 22 13.93 4.35 1.19
CA ARG A 22 14.69 3.84 0.06
C ARG A 22 13.72 3.23 -0.96
N GLU A 23 13.87 3.66 -2.20
CA GLU A 23 13.10 3.17 -3.34
C GLU A 23 13.99 2.27 -4.21
N TYR A 24 13.61 1.00 -4.36
CA TYR A 24 14.25 0.07 -5.28
C TYR A 24 13.42 -0.06 -6.55
N THR A 25 14.10 -0.11 -7.70
CA THR A 25 13.42 -0.42 -8.97
C THR A 25 12.86 -1.85 -8.94
N PHE A 26 13.62 -2.80 -8.36
CA PHE A 26 13.18 -4.16 -8.11
C PHE A 26 13.95 -4.79 -6.94
N LEU A 27 13.38 -5.84 -6.37
CA LEU A 27 14.01 -6.81 -5.45
C LEU A 27 13.72 -8.21 -5.97
N GLU A 28 14.75 -9.02 -6.14
CA GLU A 28 14.68 -10.35 -6.73
C GLU A 28 15.15 -11.41 -5.73
N PHE A 29 14.40 -12.49 -5.65
CA PHE A 29 14.57 -13.57 -4.69
C PHE A 29 14.86 -14.89 -5.40
N GLU A 30 15.55 -15.78 -4.69
CA GLU A 30 15.96 -17.10 -5.20
C GLU A 30 14.75 -18.00 -5.55
N ASP A 31 13.61 -17.77 -4.91
CA ASP A 31 12.34 -18.49 -5.18
C ASP A 31 11.67 -18.07 -6.51
N GLY A 32 12.29 -17.17 -7.28
CA GLY A 32 11.75 -16.62 -8.53
C GLY A 32 10.84 -15.41 -8.34
N THR A 33 10.59 -14.98 -7.11
CA THR A 33 9.79 -13.79 -6.83
C THR A 33 10.55 -12.53 -7.21
N LYS A 34 9.90 -11.64 -7.96
CA LYS A 34 10.43 -10.33 -8.34
C LYS A 34 9.48 -9.21 -7.95
N LEU A 35 9.84 -8.50 -6.90
CA LEU A 35 9.15 -7.29 -6.46
C LEU A 35 9.61 -6.10 -7.32
N LYS A 36 8.70 -5.22 -7.74
CA LYS A 36 8.92 -4.04 -8.59
C LYS A 36 8.45 -2.77 -7.91
N ASN A 37 9.16 -1.66 -8.13
CA ASN A 37 8.89 -0.35 -7.52
C ASN A 37 8.72 -0.46 -5.99
N VAL A 38 9.72 -1.04 -5.34
CA VAL A 38 9.66 -1.33 -3.91
C VAL A 38 10.01 -0.10 -3.11
N ILE A 39 9.21 0.21 -2.11
CA ILE A 39 9.43 1.31 -1.17
C ILE A 39 9.57 0.72 0.21
N THR A 40 10.64 1.08 0.92
CA THR A 40 10.89 0.64 2.28
C THR A 40 11.55 1.74 3.11
N THR A 41 11.56 1.59 4.42
CA THR A 41 12.32 2.48 5.31
C THR A 41 13.81 2.21 5.18
N THR A 42 14.66 3.24 5.31
CA THR A 42 16.12 3.06 5.23
C THR A 42 16.60 2.01 6.22
N TYR A 43 15.99 1.95 7.41
CA TYR A 43 16.29 0.96 8.43
C TYR A 43 16.19 -0.48 7.91
N ILE A 44 15.05 -0.87 7.32
CA ILE A 44 14.91 -2.21 6.70
C ILE A 44 15.87 -2.36 5.52
N ALA A 45 16.01 -1.30 4.72
CA ALA A 45 16.81 -1.32 3.49
C ALA A 45 18.31 -1.57 3.75
N ASP A 46 18.82 -1.08 4.87
CA ASP A 46 20.21 -1.27 5.30
C ASP A 46 20.47 -2.69 5.84
N HIS A 47 19.45 -3.55 5.87
CA HIS A 47 19.54 -4.96 6.24
C HIS A 47 19.10 -5.89 5.09
N ILE A 48 18.90 -5.35 3.89
CA ILE A 48 18.63 -6.14 2.69
C ILE A 48 19.93 -6.29 1.91
N TYR A 49 20.59 -7.43 2.07
CA TYR A 49 21.83 -7.77 1.38
C TYR A 49 21.64 -8.92 0.41
N VAL A 50 22.35 -8.86 -0.73
CA VAL A 50 22.43 -10.00 -1.65
C VAL A 50 23.11 -11.15 -0.94
N GLY A 51 22.50 -12.32 -0.98
CA GLY A 51 23.00 -13.52 -0.31
C GLY A 51 22.38 -13.79 1.07
N GLU A 52 21.60 -12.86 1.62
CA GLU A 52 20.93 -13.04 2.90
C GLU A 52 19.53 -13.64 2.72
N GLU A 53 19.21 -14.63 3.55
CA GLU A 53 17.84 -15.16 3.69
C GLU A 53 17.03 -14.22 4.59
N ILE A 54 15.99 -13.63 4.03
CA ILE A 54 15.15 -12.66 4.71
C ILE A 54 13.68 -13.01 4.48
N GLU A 55 12.86 -12.79 5.51
CA GLU A 55 11.42 -12.81 5.38
C GLU A 55 10.92 -11.37 5.28
N ILE A 56 10.33 -11.01 4.15
CA ILE A 56 9.79 -9.68 3.90
C ILE A 56 8.28 -9.80 3.78
N SER A 57 7.56 -9.06 4.63
CA SER A 57 6.15 -8.78 4.38
C SER A 57 6.01 -7.45 3.66
N TYR A 58 5.19 -7.45 2.62
CA TYR A 58 4.95 -6.29 1.80
C TYR A 58 3.48 -6.17 1.43
N MET A 59 3.11 -4.97 1.00
CA MET A 59 1.76 -4.64 0.56
C MET A 59 1.79 -3.97 -0.80
N ASN A 60 0.91 -4.43 -1.69
CA ASN A 60 0.75 -3.86 -3.01
C ASN A 60 -0.19 -2.65 -2.94
N VAL A 61 0.28 -1.48 -3.35
CA VAL A 61 -0.53 -0.26 -3.51
C VAL A 61 -0.32 0.26 -4.93
N LYS A 62 -1.29 -0.04 -5.79
CA LYS A 62 -1.23 0.24 -7.23
C LYS A 62 0.06 -0.35 -7.84
N LYS A 63 0.97 0.49 -8.32
CA LYS A 63 2.22 0.09 -8.97
C LYS A 63 3.39 -0.06 -8.01
N PHE A 64 3.21 0.30 -6.74
CA PHE A 64 4.25 0.31 -5.72
C PHE A 64 4.06 -0.84 -4.74
N GLN A 65 5.17 -1.37 -4.26
CA GLN A 65 5.19 -2.44 -3.27
C GLN A 65 5.86 -1.91 -2.01
N PHE A 66 5.10 -1.77 -0.94
CA PHE A 66 5.59 -1.21 0.32
C PHE A 66 5.99 -2.35 1.25
N ILE A 67 7.26 -2.39 1.66
CA ILE A 67 7.70 -3.33 2.70
C ILE A 67 7.17 -2.81 4.04
N ILE A 68 6.35 -3.62 4.71
CA ILE A 68 5.73 -3.30 6.01
C ILE A 68 6.60 -3.80 7.17
N GLY A 69 7.43 -4.80 6.90
CA GLY A 69 8.43 -5.30 7.84
C GLY A 69 9.29 -6.36 7.18
N ALA A 70 10.43 -6.63 7.81
CA ALA A 70 11.34 -7.68 7.42
C ALA A 70 11.87 -8.40 8.66
N ARG A 71 12.27 -9.65 8.50
CA ARG A 71 12.91 -10.45 9.53
C ARG A 71 14.13 -11.13 8.96
N SER A 72 15.29 -10.88 9.57
CA SER A 72 16.54 -11.59 9.21
C SER A 72 16.50 -13.02 9.75
N ARG A 73 17.28 -13.92 9.13
CA ARG A 73 17.52 -15.28 9.62
C ARG A 73 17.96 -15.35 11.09
N ARG A 74 18.62 -14.30 11.60
CA ARG A 74 19.03 -14.19 13.01
C ARG A 74 17.87 -13.89 13.98
N GLY A 75 16.64 -13.80 13.47
CA GLY A 75 15.45 -13.52 14.27
C GLY A 75 15.26 -12.03 14.59
N GLU A 76 16.06 -11.15 14.00
CA GLU A 76 15.90 -9.70 14.15
C GLU A 76 14.70 -9.22 13.35
N LEU A 77 13.68 -8.73 14.06
CA LEU A 77 12.48 -8.15 13.49
C LEU A 77 12.69 -6.66 13.22
N MET A 78 12.52 -6.27 11.98
CA MET A 78 12.63 -4.91 11.51
C MET A 78 11.28 -4.44 10.99
N LEU A 79 10.59 -3.63 11.77
CA LEU A 79 9.32 -3.03 11.33
C LEU A 79 9.58 -1.73 10.57
N ALA A 80 8.64 -1.36 9.71
CA ALA A 80 8.68 -0.04 9.10
C ALA A 80 8.59 1.01 10.23
N SER A 81 9.59 1.89 10.31
CA SER A 81 9.63 2.97 11.30
C SER A 81 8.72 4.16 10.96
N ASP A 82 8.08 4.14 9.78
CA ASP A 82 7.24 5.25 9.29
C ASP A 82 5.97 4.75 8.58
N ASP A 83 5.08 4.12 9.35
CA ASP A 83 3.73 3.72 8.94
C ASP A 83 2.94 4.89 8.35
N SER A 84 3.23 6.11 8.83
CA SER A 84 2.50 7.33 8.45
C SER A 84 2.62 7.64 6.97
N MET A 85 3.77 7.37 6.36
CA MET A 85 3.97 7.60 4.93
C MET A 85 3.17 6.61 4.08
N ILE A 86 3.13 5.34 4.48
CA ILE A 86 2.37 4.30 3.78
C ILE A 86 0.87 4.67 3.82
N ILE A 87 0.37 5.03 5.01
CA ILE A 87 -1.01 5.45 5.22
C ILE A 87 -1.32 6.72 4.42
N THR A 88 -0.44 7.71 4.45
CA THR A 88 -0.61 8.99 3.73
C THR A 88 -0.61 8.79 2.21
N ALA A 89 0.29 7.95 1.68
CA ALA A 89 0.34 7.64 0.26
C ALA A 89 -0.97 6.98 -0.20
N VAL A 90 -1.48 6.02 0.57
CA VAL A 90 -2.74 5.32 0.26
C VAL A 90 -3.93 6.28 0.38
N ALA A 91 -3.99 7.10 1.43
CA ALA A 91 -5.02 8.11 1.61
C ALA A 91 -5.05 9.08 0.42
N PHE A 92 -3.87 9.58 -0.01
CA PHE A 92 -3.75 10.45 -1.17
C PHE A 92 -4.28 9.79 -2.45
N TYR A 93 -3.93 8.53 -2.70
CA TYR A 93 -4.44 7.79 -3.87
C TYR A 93 -5.96 7.56 -3.80
N CYS A 94 -6.49 7.26 -2.62
CA CYS A 94 -7.93 7.12 -2.41
C CYS A 94 -8.67 8.43 -2.66
N ILE A 95 -8.16 9.56 -2.14
CA ILE A 95 -8.74 10.90 -2.35
C ILE A 95 -8.68 11.27 -3.84
N ARG A 96 -7.53 11.10 -4.48
CA ARG A 96 -7.35 11.41 -5.91
C ARG A 96 -8.30 10.59 -6.79
N ASP A 97 -8.31 9.27 -6.62
CA ASP A 97 -9.15 8.39 -7.42
C ASP A 97 -10.64 8.66 -7.15
N SER A 98 -11.03 8.92 -5.90
CA SER A 98 -12.40 9.33 -5.54
C SER A 98 -12.79 10.63 -6.24
N PHE A 99 -11.95 11.66 -6.18
CA PHE A 99 -12.22 12.95 -6.83
C PHE A 99 -12.38 12.79 -8.35
N LEU A 100 -11.47 12.08 -9.02
CA LEU A 100 -11.56 11.87 -10.47
C LEU A 100 -12.86 11.17 -10.89
N ILE A 101 -13.26 10.11 -10.16
CA ILE A 101 -14.49 9.38 -10.46
C ILE A 101 -15.73 10.23 -10.12
N SER A 102 -15.76 10.86 -8.95
CA SER A 102 -16.86 11.72 -8.52
C SER A 102 -17.07 12.89 -9.48
N THR A 103 -16.00 13.55 -9.93
CA THR A 103 -16.10 14.66 -10.89
C THR A 103 -16.50 14.17 -12.27
N PHE A 104 -15.87 13.11 -12.80
CA PHE A 104 -16.15 12.64 -14.15
C PHE A 104 -17.54 11.99 -14.27
N VAL A 105 -17.82 10.97 -13.46
CA VAL A 105 -19.09 10.23 -13.52
C VAL A 105 -20.22 11.06 -12.91
N GLY A 106 -19.95 11.79 -11.83
CA GLY A 106 -20.93 12.69 -11.25
C GLY A 106 -21.36 13.77 -12.25
N TYR A 107 -20.45 14.34 -13.04
CA TYR A 107 -20.80 15.29 -14.10
C TYR A 107 -21.82 14.70 -15.09
N TRP A 108 -21.61 13.45 -15.53
CA TRP A 108 -22.55 12.78 -16.44
C TRP A 108 -23.91 12.54 -15.78
N ILE A 109 -23.95 12.10 -14.52
CA ILE A 109 -25.19 11.92 -13.76
C ILE A 109 -25.92 13.25 -13.62
N GLY A 110 -25.22 14.31 -13.21
CA GLY A 110 -25.80 15.65 -13.08
C GLY A 110 -26.33 16.19 -14.41
N LYS A 111 -25.61 15.97 -15.51
CA LYS A 111 -26.05 16.38 -16.86
C LYS A 111 -27.30 15.63 -17.31
N LEU A 112 -27.35 14.30 -17.11
CA LEU A 112 -28.53 13.49 -17.42
C LEU A 112 -29.75 13.92 -16.58
N SER A 113 -29.56 14.16 -15.28
CA SER A 113 -30.61 14.68 -14.42
C SER A 113 -31.09 16.07 -14.84
N LEU A 114 -30.18 16.94 -15.30
CA LEU A 114 -30.57 18.26 -15.80
C LEU A 114 -31.40 18.16 -17.08
N ILE A 115 -31.04 17.25 -17.99
CA ILE A 115 -31.80 17.00 -19.23
C ILE A 115 -33.17 16.41 -18.92
N GLN A 116 -33.26 15.47 -17.98
CA GLN A 116 -34.51 14.76 -17.68
C GLN A 116 -35.51 15.58 -16.87
N TYR A 117 -35.02 16.36 -15.90
CA TYR A 117 -35.88 17.07 -14.94
C TYR A 117 -35.91 18.58 -15.14
N GLU A 118 -35.05 19.12 -16.03
CA GLU A 118 -34.88 20.56 -16.29
C GLU A 118 -34.69 21.41 -15.02
N ASN A 119 -34.21 20.79 -13.95
CA ASN A 119 -34.14 21.39 -12.62
C ASN A 119 -32.73 21.21 -12.03
N ILE A 120 -32.03 22.34 -11.89
CA ILE A 120 -30.65 22.36 -11.39
C ILE A 120 -30.51 21.86 -9.95
N GLN A 121 -31.53 22.07 -9.10
CA GLN A 121 -31.48 21.59 -7.72
C GLN A 121 -31.53 20.05 -7.66
N ILE A 122 -32.32 19.44 -8.52
CA ILE A 122 -32.42 17.98 -8.65
C ILE A 122 -31.12 17.41 -9.20
N ALA A 123 -30.51 18.06 -10.19
CA ALA A 123 -29.21 17.66 -10.73
C ALA A 123 -28.08 17.72 -9.69
N ILE A 124 -28.03 18.80 -8.89
CA ILE A 124 -27.05 18.95 -7.79
C ILE A 124 -27.24 17.86 -6.73
N ARG A 125 -28.49 17.53 -6.36
CA ARG A 125 -28.77 16.46 -5.39
C ARG A 125 -28.27 15.10 -5.87
N HIS A 126 -28.54 14.74 -7.13
CA HIS A 126 -28.06 13.47 -7.70
C HIS A 126 -26.53 13.42 -7.79
N PHE A 127 -25.89 14.52 -8.17
CA PHE A 127 -24.43 14.65 -8.12
C PHE A 127 -23.88 14.41 -6.70
N ALA A 128 -24.48 15.07 -5.70
CA ALA A 128 -24.05 14.95 -4.31
C ALA A 128 -24.22 13.52 -3.76
N TYR A 129 -25.36 12.86 -4.03
CA TYR A 129 -25.56 11.46 -3.63
C TYR A 129 -24.53 10.53 -4.26
N PHE A 130 -24.24 10.72 -5.55
CA PHE A 130 -23.22 9.95 -6.21
C PHE A 130 -21.83 10.20 -5.63
N ALA A 131 -21.47 11.47 -5.38
CA ALA A 131 -20.18 11.81 -4.78
C ALA A 131 -20.00 11.16 -3.41
N ILE A 132 -21.02 11.18 -2.55
CA ILE A 132 -21.01 10.52 -1.24
C ILE A 132 -20.82 9.00 -1.39
N ALA A 133 -21.53 8.37 -2.33
CA ALA A 133 -21.41 6.93 -2.59
C ALA A 133 -20.00 6.54 -3.06
N VAL A 134 -19.36 7.35 -3.92
CA VAL A 134 -17.97 7.11 -4.32
C VAL A 134 -17.02 7.28 -3.13
N CYS A 135 -17.16 8.36 -2.36
CA CYS A 135 -16.33 8.61 -1.19
C CYS A 135 -16.40 7.47 -0.16
N SER A 136 -17.59 6.90 0.08
CA SER A 136 -17.75 5.79 1.04
C SER A 136 -17.06 4.51 0.58
N ILE A 137 -17.06 4.20 -0.73
CA ILE A 137 -16.32 3.06 -1.30
C ILE A 137 -14.81 3.22 -1.06
N TYR A 138 -14.27 4.43 -1.27
CA TYR A 138 -12.83 4.67 -1.07
C TYR A 138 -12.45 4.73 0.40
N LEU A 139 -13.33 5.22 1.27
CA LEU A 139 -13.16 5.15 2.72
C LEU A 139 -13.14 3.69 3.20
N TYR A 140 -14.05 2.84 2.71
CA TYR A 140 -14.04 1.41 3.01
C TYR A 140 -12.74 0.73 2.57
N LYS A 141 -12.26 1.03 1.34
CA LYS A 141 -10.96 0.52 0.85
C LYS A 141 -9.80 0.94 1.75
N PHE A 142 -9.82 2.17 2.24
CA PHE A 142 -8.80 2.70 3.15
C PHE A 142 -8.84 2.04 4.53
N ILE A 143 -10.04 1.83 5.10
CA ILE A 143 -10.21 1.11 6.38
C ILE A 143 -9.71 -0.33 6.23
N LYS A 144 -10.12 -1.01 5.15
CA LYS A 144 -9.67 -2.38 4.85
C LYS A 144 -8.15 -2.45 4.72
N PHE A 145 -7.55 -1.50 4.01
CA PHE A 145 -6.10 -1.38 3.90
C PHE A 145 -5.42 -1.27 5.27
N THR A 146 -5.92 -0.40 6.14
CA THR A 146 -5.37 -0.20 7.49
C THR A 146 -5.48 -1.46 8.34
N LYS A 147 -6.58 -2.21 8.20
CA LYS A 147 -6.76 -3.50 8.86
C LYS A 147 -5.75 -4.54 8.35
N ASP A 148 -5.61 -4.65 7.03
CA ASP A 148 -4.66 -5.58 6.40
C ASP A 148 -3.21 -5.26 6.82
N TYR A 149 -2.87 -3.98 6.91
CA TYR A 149 -1.56 -3.51 7.40
C TYR A 149 -1.27 -4.02 8.82
N LYS A 150 -2.18 -3.74 9.75
CA LYS A 150 -2.04 -4.18 11.15
C LYS A 150 -1.93 -5.70 11.27
N SER A 151 -2.72 -6.44 10.49
CA SER A 151 -2.62 -7.91 10.49
C SER A 151 -1.29 -8.42 9.95
N GLY A 152 -0.71 -7.75 8.94
CA GLY A 152 0.59 -8.12 8.38
C GLY A 152 1.73 -7.89 9.39
N VAL A 153 1.69 -6.77 10.11
CA VAL A 153 2.65 -6.47 11.19
C VAL A 153 2.53 -7.51 12.31
N ALA A 154 1.31 -7.80 12.78
CA ALA A 154 1.09 -8.79 13.84
C ALA A 154 1.58 -10.20 13.45
N ALA A 155 1.38 -10.62 12.19
CA ALA A 155 1.85 -11.91 11.70
C ALA A 155 3.39 -12.01 11.71
N LEU A 156 4.09 -10.92 11.38
CA LEU A 156 5.54 -10.85 11.47
C LEU A 156 6.03 -10.92 12.93
N GLU A 157 5.36 -10.23 13.85
CA GLU A 157 5.67 -10.28 15.29
C GLU A 157 5.49 -11.69 15.86
N GLU A 158 4.40 -12.38 15.50
CA GLU A 158 4.14 -13.74 15.94
C GLU A 158 5.16 -14.74 15.38
N SER A 159 5.47 -14.63 14.08
CA SER A 159 6.53 -15.41 13.44
C SER A 159 7.88 -15.20 14.14
N SER A 160 8.22 -13.96 14.50
CA SER A 160 9.46 -13.64 15.23
C SER A 160 9.54 -14.32 16.59
N LYS A 161 8.44 -14.34 17.36
CA LYS A 161 8.39 -15.01 18.68
C LYS A 161 8.62 -16.51 18.57
N GLN A 162 8.06 -17.16 17.54
CA GLN A 162 8.23 -18.60 17.33
C GLN A 162 9.69 -18.98 17.05
N VAL A 163 10.45 -18.15 16.35
CA VAL A 163 11.86 -18.42 16.04
C VAL A 163 12.79 -18.12 17.23
N GLN A 164 12.43 -17.18 18.10
CA GLN A 164 13.19 -16.95 19.34
C GLN A 164 12.97 -18.03 20.40
N ALA A 165 11.91 -18.83 20.27
CA ALA A 165 11.58 -19.93 21.17
C ALA A 165 12.14 -21.30 20.72
N ALA A 166 12.74 -21.38 19.52
CA ALA A 166 13.29 -22.59 18.91
C ALA A 166 14.83 -22.57 18.93
#